data_AF-A0A3B0MNN7-F1
#
_entry.id   AF-A0A3B0MNN7-F1
#
_cell.length_a   1.000
_cell.length_b   1.000
_cell.length_c   1.000
_cell.angle_alpha   90.00
_cell.angle_beta   90.00
_cell.angle_gamma   90.00
#
_symmetry.space_group_name_H-M   'P 1'
#
loop_
_entity.id
_entity.type
_entity.pdbx_description
1 polymer ?
#
loop_
_entity_poly.entity_id
_entity_poly.type
_entity_poly.pdbx_seq_one_letter_code
_entity_poly.pdbx_strand_id
1 'polypeptide(L)'
;MTEPRKNSARRVVMPRGGLLHIVDAAGYSLAGLRRLWRETAARLEMLGAALVVVLFGLGGAAPWHWLVAAFLFALVLAVEAINTALEDLADHLSPEWSQMAKNVKDLGSLAVGLMLLATGGFVAAVLLGLV
;
A
#
# COMPACT_ATOMS: atom_id res chain seq x y z
N MET A 1 11.72 24.96 35.91
CA MET A 1 11.40 23.54 36.19
C MET A 1 10.17 23.18 35.38
N THR A 2 10.35 22.56 34.22
CA THR A 2 9.27 22.08 33.36
C THR A 2 8.96 20.64 33.76
N GLU A 3 7.70 20.34 34.08
CA GLU A 3 7.31 18.98 34.46
C GLU A 3 7.57 17.97 33.31
N PRO A 4 8.04 16.75 33.62
CA PRO A 4 8.18 15.70 32.63
C PRO A 4 6.78 15.22 32.20
N ARG A 5 6.48 15.29 30.90
CA ARG A 5 5.22 14.77 30.34
C ARG A 5 5.08 13.29 30.71
N LYS A 6 4.01 12.94 31.43
CA LYS A 6 3.61 11.55 31.68
C LYS A 6 3.38 10.86 30.33
N ASN A 7 4.36 10.07 29.91
CA ASN A 7 4.22 9.19 28.76
C ASN A 7 3.18 8.13 29.16
N SER A 8 1.95 8.27 28.68
CA SER A 8 0.88 7.31 28.91
C SER A 8 1.27 6.02 28.19
N ALA A 9 1.93 5.12 28.92
CA ALA A 9 2.29 3.80 28.44
C ALA A 9 1.03 3.14 27.88
N ARG A 10 0.92 3.09 26.54
CA ARG A 10 -0.12 2.32 25.88
C ARG A 10 0.01 0.91 26.42
N ARG A 11 -1.01 0.44 27.16
CA ARG A 11 -1.06 -0.96 27.58
C ARG A 11 -0.91 -1.80 26.33
N VAL A 12 0.11 -2.65 26.29
CA VAL A 12 0.25 -3.68 25.27
C VAL A 12 -0.95 -4.61 25.46
N VAL A 13 -1.98 -4.44 24.63
CA VAL A 13 -3.16 -5.30 24.66
C VAL A 13 -2.72 -6.65 24.12
N MET A 14 -2.69 -7.67 24.98
CA MET A 14 -2.38 -9.04 24.58
C MET A 14 -3.37 -9.49 23.49
N PRO A 15 -2.92 -10.10 22.38
CA PRO A 15 -3.82 -10.58 21.33
C PRO A 15 -4.85 -11.55 21.91
N ARG A 16 -6.12 -11.35 21.58
CA ARG A 16 -7.19 -12.28 21.99
C ARG A 16 -7.06 -13.57 21.18
N GLY A 17 -7.24 -14.73 21.82
CA GLY A 17 -7.14 -16.03 21.14
C GLY A 17 -8.35 -16.35 20.25
N GLY A 18 -8.14 -17.22 19.25
CA GLY A 18 -9.21 -17.80 18.42
C GLY A 18 -9.81 -16.83 17.39
N LEU A 19 -11.12 -16.97 17.11
CA LEU A 19 -11.85 -16.16 16.11
C LEU A 19 -11.82 -14.66 16.40
N LEU A 20 -11.61 -14.27 17.66
CA LEU A 20 -11.45 -12.87 18.07
C LEU A 20 -10.17 -12.25 17.49
N HIS A 21 -9.11 -13.04 17.25
CA HIS A 21 -7.89 -12.57 16.59
C HIS A 21 -8.16 -12.16 15.13
N ILE A 22 -9.07 -12.84 14.43
CA ILE A 22 -9.42 -12.51 13.04
C ILE A 22 -10.13 -11.15 12.99
N VAL A 23 -10.99 -10.87 13.96
CA VAL A 23 -11.67 -9.57 14.10
C VAL A 23 -10.68 -8.46 14.42
N ASP A 24 -9.74 -8.71 15.34
CA ASP A 24 -8.68 -7.75 15.67
C ASP A 24 -7.77 -7.48 14.47
N ALA A 25 -7.39 -8.53 13.71
CA ALA A 25 -6.60 -8.42 12.49
C ALA A 25 -7.32 -7.62 11.39
N ALA A 26 -8.61 -7.87 11.17
CA ALA A 26 -9.43 -7.09 10.24
C ALA A 26 -9.50 -5.61 10.65
N GLY A 27 -9.57 -5.34 11.96
CA GLY A 27 -9.49 -4.00 12.52
C GLY A 27 -8.17 -3.29 12.19
N TYR A 28 -7.04 -3.98 12.33
CA TYR A 28 -5.73 -3.45 11.95
C TYR A 28 -5.60 -3.20 10.45
N SER A 29 -6.07 -4.13 9.61
CA SER A 29 -6.08 -3.96 8.15
C SER A 29 -6.91 -2.75 7.72
N LEU A 30 -8.08 -2.54 8.31
CA LEU A 30 -8.94 -1.39 8.01
C LEU A 30 -8.30 -0.07 8.46
N ALA A 31 -7.63 -0.06 9.61
CA ALA A 31 -6.87 1.10 10.06
C ALA A 31 -5.70 1.41 9.11
N GLY A 32 -4.99 0.39 8.64
CA GLY A 32 -3.94 0.50 7.62
C GLY A 32 -4.46 1.09 6.32
N LEU A 33 -5.58 0.58 5.80
CA LEU A 33 -6.21 1.11 4.59
C LEU A 33 -6.60 2.58 4.73
N ARG A 34 -7.14 2.99 5.89
CA ARG A 34 -7.48 4.40 6.17
C ARG A 34 -6.25 5.29 6.25
N ARG A 35 -5.12 4.79 6.77
CA ARG A 35 -3.83 5.51 6.76
C ARG A 35 -3.33 5.68 5.33
N LEU A 36 -3.37 4.62 4.54
CA LEU A 36 -2.94 4.60 3.15
C LEU A 36 -3.76 5.56 2.29
N TRP A 37 -5.08 5.64 2.49
CA TRP A 37 -5.96 6.57 1.76
C TRP A 37 -5.56 8.05 1.89
N ARG A 38 -4.83 8.41 2.94
CA ARG A 38 -4.32 9.77 3.13
C ARG A 38 -3.12 10.08 2.24
N GLU A 39 -2.45 9.06 1.73
CA GLU A 39 -1.34 9.23 0.79
C GLU A 39 -1.83 9.58 -0.61
N THR A 40 -1.16 10.55 -1.22
CA THR A 40 -1.49 10.99 -2.58
C THR A 40 -1.17 9.90 -3.60
N ALA A 41 -0.06 9.18 -3.42
CA ALA A 41 0.32 8.07 -4.28
C ALA A 41 -0.76 6.97 -4.28
N ALA A 42 -1.14 6.46 -3.11
CA ALA A 42 -2.23 5.48 -3.00
C ALA A 42 -3.55 5.92 -3.66
N ARG A 43 -3.95 7.21 -3.56
CA ARG A 43 -5.14 7.71 -4.27
C ARG A 43 -4.98 7.66 -5.79
N LEU A 44 -3.80 7.99 -6.30
CA LEU A 44 -3.51 7.89 -7.74
C LEU A 44 -3.53 6.43 -8.22
N GLU A 45 -3.02 5.50 -7.43
CA GLU A 45 -3.07 4.06 -7.74
C GLU A 45 -4.51 3.56 -7.82
N MET A 46 -5.37 3.98 -6.90
CA MET A 46 -6.80 3.62 -6.91
C MET A 46 -7.54 4.22 -8.11
N LEU A 47 -7.19 5.45 -8.52
CA LEU A 47 -7.68 6.04 -9.76
C LEU A 47 -7.20 5.24 -10.97
N GLY A 48 -5.95 4.78 -10.96
CA GLY A 48 -5.40 3.87 -11.97
C GLY A 48 -6.19 2.56 -12.05
N ALA A 49 -6.54 1.95 -10.92
CA ALA A 49 -7.37 0.75 -10.89
C ALA A 49 -8.77 1.00 -11.45
N ALA A 50 -9.39 2.13 -11.11
CA ALA A 50 -10.69 2.51 -11.67
C ALA A 50 -10.61 2.67 -13.21
N LEU A 51 -9.52 3.26 -13.71
CA LEU A 51 -9.27 3.36 -15.15
C LEU A 51 -9.13 1.97 -15.80
N VAL A 52 -8.40 1.04 -15.17
CA VAL A 52 -8.27 -0.35 -15.66
C VAL A 52 -9.63 -1.03 -15.77
N VAL A 53 -10.50 -0.86 -14.77
CA VAL A 53 -11.87 -1.41 -14.79
C VAL A 53 -12.65 -0.90 -16.01
N VAL A 54 -12.58 0.40 -16.28
CA VAL A 54 -13.26 0.99 -17.46
C VAL A 54 -12.67 0.44 -18.76
N LEU A 55 -11.34 0.41 -18.89
CA LEU A 55 -10.67 -0.04 -20.10
C LEU A 55 -10.92 -1.53 -20.38
N PHE A 56 -10.86 -2.38 -19.36
CA PHE A 56 -11.15 -3.81 -19.50
C PHE A 56 -12.61 -4.08 -19.84
N GLY A 57 -13.53 -3.30 -19.26
CA GLY A 57 -14.96 -3.38 -19.57
C GLY A 57 -15.27 -3.01 -21.02
N LEU A 58 -14.66 -1.93 -21.52
CA LEU A 58 -14.83 -1.48 -22.90
C LEU A 58 -14.09 -2.38 -23.92
N GLY A 59 -12.94 -2.93 -23.53
CA GLY A 59 -12.10 -3.79 -24.37
C GLY A 59 -12.54 -5.27 -24.40
N GLY A 60 -13.57 -5.66 -23.64
CA GLY A 60 -14.04 -7.04 -23.62
C GLY A 60 -13.04 -8.03 -23.01
N ALA A 61 -12.30 -7.61 -21.97
CA ALA A 61 -11.29 -8.45 -21.35
C ALA A 61 -11.87 -9.77 -20.79
N ALA A 62 -11.19 -10.88 -21.05
CA ALA A 62 -11.57 -12.20 -20.56
C ALA A 62 -11.62 -12.25 -19.02
N PRO A 63 -12.46 -13.13 -18.41
CA PRO A 63 -12.62 -13.20 -16.95
C PRO A 63 -11.31 -13.38 -16.17
N TRP A 64 -10.35 -14.14 -16.73
CA TRP A 64 -9.07 -14.37 -16.08
C TRP A 64 -8.18 -13.11 -16.05
N HIS A 65 -8.34 -12.18 -17.01
CA HIS A 65 -7.64 -10.89 -16.99
C HIS A 65 -8.00 -10.06 -15.76
N TRP A 66 -9.29 -10.08 -15.38
CA TRP A 66 -9.78 -9.39 -14.20
C TRP A 66 -9.18 -9.95 -12.91
N LEU A 67 -9.05 -11.28 -12.82
CA LEU A 67 -8.42 -11.93 -11.67
C LEU A 67 -6.95 -11.53 -11.52
N VAL A 68 -6.20 -11.53 -12.63
CA VAL A 68 -4.79 -11.13 -12.62
C VAL A 68 -4.64 -9.64 -12.32
N ALA A 69 -5.47 -8.77 -12.91
CA ALA A 69 -5.45 -7.34 -12.62
C ALA A 69 -5.78 -7.05 -11.15
N ALA A 70 -6.78 -7.72 -10.57
CA ALA A 70 -7.13 -7.58 -9.17
C ALA A 70 -5.98 -8.03 -8.24
N PHE A 71 -5.30 -9.14 -8.58
CA PHE A 71 -4.14 -9.62 -7.85
C PHE A 71 -2.95 -8.64 -7.93
N LEU A 72 -2.61 -8.16 -9.12
CA LEU A 72 -1.54 -7.19 -9.33
C LEU A 72 -1.83 -5.87 -8.58
N PHE A 73 -3.07 -5.40 -8.62
CA PHE A 73 -3.46 -4.20 -7.87
C PHE A 73 -3.38 -4.41 -6.34
N ALA A 74 -3.78 -5.57 -5.84
CA ALA A 74 -3.60 -5.91 -4.43
C ALA A 74 -2.11 -5.90 -4.03
N LEU A 75 -1.21 -6.37 -4.90
CA LEU A 75 0.24 -6.28 -4.68
C LEU A 75 0.75 -4.84 -4.71
N VAL A 76 0.27 -3.99 -5.64
CA VAL A 76 0.60 -2.55 -5.66
C VAL A 76 0.27 -1.92 -4.30
N LEU A 77 -0.96 -2.09 -3.81
CA LEU A 77 -1.37 -1.53 -2.52
C LEU A 77 -0.59 -2.11 -1.33
N ALA A 78 -0.23 -3.40 -1.39
CA ALA A 78 0.58 -4.03 -0.34
C ALA A 78 1.99 -3.43 -0.29
N VAL A 79 2.62 -3.23 -1.45
CA VAL A 79 3.95 -2.62 -1.55
C VAL A 79 3.92 -1.15 -1.16
N GLU A 80 2.90 -0.39 -1.57
CA GLU A 80 2.69 1.01 -1.16
C GLU A 80 2.49 1.12 0.36
N ALA A 81 1.71 0.23 0.98
CA ALA A 81 1.54 0.20 2.43
C ALA A 81 2.85 -0.08 3.18
N ILE A 82 3.69 -0.99 2.64
CA ILE A 82 5.03 -1.24 3.18
C ILE A 82 5.92 -0.02 2.99
N ASN A 83 5.87 0.64 1.83
CA ASN A 83 6.61 1.86 1.55
C ASN A 83 6.25 2.95 2.57
N THR A 84 4.97 3.27 2.75
CA THR A 84 4.52 4.26 3.74
C THR A 84 4.98 3.91 5.16
N ALA A 85 4.94 2.63 5.54
CA ALA A 85 5.40 2.19 6.86
C ALA A 85 6.92 2.37 7.04
N LEU A 86 7.72 2.10 6.00
CA LEU A 86 9.16 2.31 6.01
C LEU A 86 9.52 3.80 6.03
N GLU A 87 8.77 4.64 5.32
CA GLU A 87 8.91 6.10 5.36
C GLU A 87 8.62 6.65 6.75
N ASP A 88 7.49 6.25 7.35
CA ASP A 88 7.11 6.63 8.73
C ASP A 88 8.20 6.21 9.73
N LEU A 89 8.79 5.02 9.56
CA LEU A 89 9.90 4.53 10.40
C LEU A 89 11.19 5.32 10.16
N ALA A 90 11.54 5.62 8.92
CA ALA A 90 12.73 6.39 8.57
C ALA A 90 12.66 7.82 9.11
N ASP A 91 11.49 8.47 9.00
CA ASP A 91 11.26 9.81 9.52
C ASP A 91 11.30 9.84 11.06
N HIS A 92 10.90 8.75 11.71
CA HIS A 92 11.04 8.61 13.16
C HIS A 92 12.51 8.41 13.60
N LEU A 93 13.29 7.60 12.87
CA LEU A 93 14.68 7.29 13.19
C LEU A 93 15.67 8.38 12.76
N SER A 94 15.32 9.18 11.75
CA SER A 94 16.14 10.27 11.21
C SER A 94 15.28 11.52 11.00
N PRO A 95 15.00 12.28 12.08
CA PRO A 95 14.18 13.49 12.00
C PRO A 95 14.87 14.62 11.21
N GLU A 96 16.20 14.61 11.18
CA GLU A 96 17.01 15.47 10.33
C GLU A 96 17.40 14.74 9.04
N TRP A 97 17.86 15.50 8.05
CA TRP A 97 18.31 14.92 6.79
C TRP A 97 19.40 13.86 7.03
N SER A 98 19.20 12.66 6.47
CA SER A 98 20.18 11.58 6.50
C SER A 98 20.23 10.84 5.16
N GLN A 99 21.42 10.39 4.78
CA GLN A 99 21.59 9.57 3.57
C GLN A 99 20.80 8.25 3.67
N MET A 100 20.67 7.71 4.89
CA MET A 100 19.86 6.52 5.16
C MET A 100 18.38 6.76 4.86
N ALA A 101 17.79 7.83 5.39
CA ALA A 101 16.38 8.15 5.17
C ALA A 101 16.09 8.39 3.68
N LYS A 102 17.01 9.07 2.98
CA LYS A 102 16.94 9.21 1.53
C LYS A 102 16.92 7.85 0.82
N ASN A 103 17.85 6.96 1.14
CA ASN A 103 17.93 5.64 0.50
C ASN A 103 16.67 4.80 0.73
N VAL A 104 16.08 4.85 1.94
CA VAL A 104 14.82 4.16 2.24
C VAL A 104 13.70 4.65 1.33
N LYS A 105 13.52 5.98 1.22
CA LYS A 105 12.49 6.61 0.38
C LYS A 105 12.69 6.30 -1.11
N ASP A 106 13.93 6.41 -1.60
CA ASP A 106 14.26 6.15 -3.00
C ASP A 106 13.99 4.68 -3.39
N LEU A 107 14.41 3.72 -2.55
CA LEU A 107 14.20 2.30 -2.82
C LEU A 107 12.74 1.87 -2.65
N GLY A 108 12.05 2.42 -1.67
CA GLY A 108 10.63 2.17 -1.46
C GLY A 108 9.77 2.69 -2.64
N SER A 109 10.04 3.92 -3.08
CA SER A 109 9.42 4.50 -4.28
C SER A 109 9.73 3.69 -5.55
N LEU A 110 10.96 3.18 -5.69
CA LEU A 110 11.33 2.30 -6.81
C LEU A 110 10.52 1.00 -6.79
N ALA A 111 10.33 0.38 -5.62
CA ALA A 111 9.56 -0.86 -5.50
C ALA A 111 8.10 -0.67 -5.95
N VAL A 112 7.46 0.42 -5.53
CA VAL A 112 6.12 0.79 -5.98
C VAL A 112 6.09 1.04 -7.48
N GLY A 113 7.06 1.81 -8.01
CA GLY A 113 7.20 2.08 -9.44
C GLY A 113 7.33 0.81 -10.29
N LEU A 114 8.11 -0.17 -9.84
CA LEU A 114 8.24 -1.47 -10.52
C LEU A 114 6.92 -2.25 -10.54
N MET A 115 6.15 -2.23 -9.44
CA MET A 115 4.83 -2.84 -9.40
C MET A 115 3.83 -2.15 -10.33
N LEU A 116 3.88 -0.83 -10.42
CA LEU A 116 3.07 -0.06 -11.38
C LEU A 116 3.45 -0.36 -12.82
N LEU A 117 4.74 -0.50 -13.13
CA LEU A 117 5.21 -0.90 -14.46
C LEU A 117 4.76 -2.31 -14.83
N ALA A 118 4.86 -3.27 -13.91
CA ALA A 118 4.39 -4.64 -14.14
C ALA A 118 2.87 -4.68 -14.38
N THR A 119 2.11 -3.95 -13.55
CA THR A 119 0.65 -3.85 -13.68
C THR A 119 0.25 -3.16 -14.99
N GLY A 120 0.88 -2.03 -15.31
CA GLY A 120 0.65 -1.30 -16.55
C GLY A 120 1.02 -2.11 -17.79
N GLY A 121 2.12 -2.87 -17.73
CA GLY A 121 2.53 -3.77 -18.81
C GLY A 121 1.51 -4.89 -19.06
N PHE A 122 0.98 -5.50 -18.00
CA PHE A 122 -0.09 -6.49 -18.11
C PHE A 122 -1.36 -5.88 -18.73
N VAL A 123 -1.80 -4.72 -18.23
CA VAL A 123 -2.97 -4.01 -18.76
C VAL A 123 -2.78 -3.67 -20.24
N ALA A 124 -1.61 -3.16 -20.62
CA ALA A 124 -1.30 -2.86 -22.01
C ALA A 124 -1.32 -4.12 -22.89
N ALA A 125 -0.76 -5.24 -22.43
CA ALA A 125 -0.78 -6.50 -23.17
C ALA A 125 -2.21 -6.99 -23.44
N VAL A 126 -3.10 -6.91 -22.45
CA VAL A 126 -4.52 -7.24 -22.60
C VAL A 126 -5.20 -6.32 -23.61
N LEU A 127 -5.01 -5.01 -23.51
CA LEU A 127 -5.65 -4.03 -24.41
C LEU A 127 -5.15 -4.12 -25.85
N LEU A 128 -3.90 -4.57 -26.05
CA LEU A 128 -3.31 -4.81 -27.37
C LEU A 128 -3.63 -6.20 -27.93
N GLY A 129 -4.33 -7.05 -27.18
CA GLY A 129 -4.67 -8.42 -27.59
C GLY A 129 -3.45 -9.35 -27.67
N LEU A 130 -2.40 -9.07 -26.90
CA LEU A 130 -1.18 -9.90 -26.83
C LEU A 130 -1.35 -11.10 -25.89
N VAL A 131 -2.34 -11.06 -25.00
CA VAL A 131 -2.73 -12.12 -24.06
C VAL A 131 -4.24 -12.23 -23.97
#